data_AF-A0A7J9G580-F1
#
_entry.id   AF-A0A7J9G580-F1
#
_cell.length_a   1.000
_cell.length_b   1.000
_cell.length_c   1.000
_cell.angle_alpha   90.00
_cell.angle_beta   90.00
_cell.angle_gamma   90.00
#
_symmetry.space_group_name_H-M   'P 1'
#
loop_
_entity.id
_entity.type
_entity.pdbx_description
1 polymer ?
#
loop_
_entity_poly.entity_id
_entity_poly.type
_entity_poly.pdbx_seq_one_letter_code
_entity_poly.pdbx_strand_id
1 'polypeptide(L)' 'MGIKGGNAARIPEHTCHKVIETNTCELQKCIHECSKEPAGVGDCTDYNVCYCTFYCKDPPL' A
#
# COMPACT_ATOMS: atom_id res chain seq x y z
N MET A 1 15.07 -23.08 8.95
CA MET A 1 14.51 -22.31 10.08
C MET A 1 14.40 -20.86 9.61
N GLY A 2 13.18 -20.34 9.41
CA GLY A 2 13.00 -18.98 8.91
C GLY A 2 11.76 -18.35 9.53
N ILE A 3 11.88 -17.91 10.78
CA ILE A 3 10.84 -17.11 11.42
C ILE A 3 11.05 -15.69 10.90
N LYS A 4 10.34 -15.32 9.83
CA LYS A 4 10.26 -13.93 9.39
C LYS A 4 9.14 -13.27 10.21
N GLY A 5 9.52 -12.23 10.93
CA GLY A 5 8.72 -11.57 11.95
C GLY A 5 7.29 -11.25 11.51
N GLY A 6 6.40 -11.21 12.50
CA GLY A 6 5.05 -10.69 12.35
C GLY A 6 5.10 -9.25 11.86
N ASN A 7 5.13 -9.08 10.55
CA ASN A 7 4.56 -7.91 9.91
C ASN A 7 3.12 -7.91 10.37
N ALA A 8 2.62 -6.79 10.90
CA ALA A 8 1.20 -6.62 11.18
C ALA A 8 0.44 -7.11 9.94
N ALA A 9 -0.12 -8.32 10.02
CA ALA A 9 -0.67 -9.00 8.86
C ALA A 9 -1.98 -8.28 8.59
N ARG A 10 -1.87 -7.20 7.80
CA ARG A 10 -2.98 -6.54 7.12
C ARG A 10 -3.87 -7.67 6.64
N ILE A 11 -5.08 -7.77 7.22
CA ILE A 11 -5.98 -8.87 6.96
C ILE A 11 -6.20 -8.87 5.43
N PRO A 12 -5.74 -9.90 4.71
CA PRO A 12 -5.70 -9.84 3.25
C PRO A 12 -7.10 -9.67 2.65
N GLU A 13 -8.14 -10.11 3.37
CA GLU A 13 -9.55 -9.97 2.99
C GLU A 13 -10.07 -8.52 3.02
N HIS A 14 -9.41 -7.64 3.76
CA HIS A 14 -9.77 -6.21 3.89
C HIS A 14 -8.74 -5.28 3.26
N THR A 15 -7.60 -5.81 2.81
CA THR A 15 -6.48 -5.03 2.29
C THR A 15 -6.47 -5.09 0.78
N CYS A 16 -6.57 -3.93 0.14
CA CYS A 16 -6.41 -3.77 -1.28
C CYS A 16 -5.02 -3.25 -1.64
N HIS A 17 -4.60 -3.63 -2.84
CA HIS A 17 -3.41 -3.10 -3.47
C HIS A 17 -3.83 -2.40 -4.75
N LYS A 18 -3.24 -1.23 -5.02
CA LYS A 18 -3.43 -0.48 -6.25
C LYS A 18 -2.08 -0.08 -6.78
N VAL A 19 -1.82 -0.48 -8.02
CA VAL A 19 -0.60 -0.12 -8.73
C VAL A 19 -0.91 1.11 -9.57
N ILE A 20 -0.11 2.15 -9.43
CA ILE A 20 -0.20 3.38 -10.21
C ILE A 20 1.07 3.46 -11.04
N GLU A 21 0.93 3.26 -12.35
CA GLU A 21 2.00 3.48 -13.30
C GLU A 21 2.15 4.98 -13.56
N THR A 22 3.36 5.49 -13.35
CA THR A 22 3.71 6.90 -13.52
C THR A 22 4.99 7.01 -14.38
N ASN A 23 5.29 8.18 -14.94
CA ASN A 23 6.57 8.41 -15.64
C ASN A 23 7.76 8.66 -14.70
N THR A 24 7.49 8.93 -13.42
CA THR A 24 8.49 9.11 -12.37
C THR A 24 7.79 8.83 -11.06
N CYS A 25 8.22 7.80 -10.35
CA CYS A 25 7.65 7.43 -9.07
C CYS A 25 8.07 8.45 -8.02
N GLU A 26 7.28 9.52 -7.91
CA GLU A 26 7.44 10.50 -6.85
C GLU A 26 6.82 9.93 -5.58
N LEU A 27 7.65 9.38 -4.70
CA LEU A 27 7.23 8.76 -3.44
C LEU A 27 6.28 9.68 -2.64
N GLN A 28 6.53 10.98 -2.63
CA GLN A 28 5.67 11.96 -1.97
C GLN A 28 4.26 12.00 -2.56
N LYS A 29 4.14 12.01 -3.90
CA LYS A 29 2.83 11.93 -4.58
C LYS A 29 2.18 10.57 -4.40
N CYS A 30 2.97 9.50 -4.49
CA CYS A 30 2.52 8.14 -4.27
C CYS A 30 1.88 8.01 -2.88
N ILE A 31 2.62 8.35 -1.82
CA ILE A 31 2.13 8.34 -0.44
C ILE A 31 0.91 9.26 -0.29
N HIS A 32 0.94 10.47 -0.86
CA HIS A 32 -0.18 11.41 -0.75
C HIS A 32 -1.46 10.85 -1.38
N GLU A 33 -1.38 10.27 -2.57
CA GLU A 33 -2.52 9.64 -3.23
C GLU A 33 -3.00 8.40 -2.47
N CYS A 34 -2.09 7.54 -2.02
CA CYS A 34 -2.48 6.37 -1.23
C CYS A 34 -3.09 6.78 0.12
N SER A 35 -2.61 7.86 0.75
CA SER A 35 -3.09 8.36 2.04
C SER A 35 -4.52 8.91 1.98
N LYS A 36 -5.10 9.11 0.79
CA LYS A 36 -6.53 9.40 0.63
C LYS A 36 -7.41 8.20 1.00
N GLU A 37 -6.84 7.00 0.89
CA GLU A 37 -7.50 5.75 1.27
C GLU A 37 -7.24 5.45 2.76
N PRO A 38 -8.17 4.76 3.45
CA PRO A 38 -8.02 4.48 4.87
C PRO A 38 -6.84 3.55 5.15
N ALA A 39 -5.92 4.04 5.98
CA ALA A 39 -4.60 3.43 6.23
C ALA A 39 -3.81 3.10 4.95
N GLY A 40 -4.02 3.89 3.91
CA GLY A 40 -3.28 3.76 2.66
C GLY A 40 -1.81 4.16 2.82
N VAL A 41 -0.94 3.30 2.29
CA VAL A 41 0.52 3.45 2.31
C VAL A 41 1.00 3.27 0.89
N GLY A 42 1.77 4.24 0.40
CA GLY A 42 2.37 4.20 -0.93
C GLY A 42 3.85 3.88 -0.86
N ASP A 43 4.29 2.98 -1.72
CA ASP A 43 5.70 2.60 -1.86
C ASP A 43 6.12 2.66 -3.33
N CYS A 44 7.33 3.14 -3.60
CA CYS A 44 7.88 3.18 -4.95
C CYS A 44 8.88 2.03 -5.09
N THR A 45 8.44 0.90 -5.65
CA THR A 45 9.34 -0.25 -5.88
C THR A 45 10.21 -0.06 -7.12
N ASP A 46 9.71 0.69 -8.11
CA ASP A 46 10.36 0.93 -9.39
C ASP A 46 10.35 2.43 -9.72
N TYR A 47 11.18 2.82 -10.69
CA TYR A 47 11.27 4.21 -11.16
C TYR A 47 9.94 4.80 -11.66
N ASN A 48 8.97 3.95 -12.00
CA ASN A 48 7.71 4.31 -12.67
C ASN A 48 6.48 3.67 -12.02
N VAL A 49 6.64 2.98 -10.89
CA VAL A 49 5.55 2.19 -10.32
C VAL A 49 5.37 2.53 -8.85
N CYS A 50 4.21 3.10 -8.55
CA CYS A 50 3.74 3.37 -7.21
C CYS A 50 2.81 2.25 -6.76
N TYR A 51 3.20 1.53 -5.71
CA TYR A 51 2.41 0.51 -5.05
C TYR A 51 1.67 1.12 -3.86
N CYS A 52 0.38 1.38 -4.02
CA CYS A 52 -0.51 1.69 -2.91
C CYS A 52 -1.02 0.41 -2.26
N THR A 53 -0.95 0.36 -0.94
CA THR A 53 -1.64 -0.65 -0.14
C THR A 53 -2.55 0.04 0.87
N PHE A 54 -3.84 -0.25 0.86
CA PHE A 54 -4.85 0.42 1.67
C PHE A 54 -5.94 -0.55 2.14
N TYR A 55 -6.75 -0.18 3.12
CA TYR A 55 -7.91 -1.00 3.50
C TYR A 55 -9.12 -0.65 2.62
N CYS A 56 -9.71 -1.63 1.95
CA CYS A 56 -10.89 -1.43 1.08
C CYS A 56 -12.22 -1.65 1.79
N LYS A 57 -12.20 -2.42 2.88
CA LYS A 57 -13.38 -2.72 3.68
C LYS A 57 -13.09 -2.31 5.09
N ASP A 58 -14.00 -1.53 5.68
CA ASP A 58 -14.01 -1.31 7.12
C ASP A 58 -13.82 -2.66 7.84
N PRO A 59 -12.77 -2.80 8.67
CA PRO A 59 -12.68 -3.97 9.52
C PRO A 59 -13.96 -4.00 10.37
N PRO A 60 -14.65 -5.15 10.48
CA PRO A 60 -15.83 -5.25 11.32
C PRO A 60 -15.43 -4.82 12.74
N LEU A 61 -16.18 -3.85 13.28
CA LEU A 61 -16.10 -3.35 14.66
C LEU A 61 -16.23 -4.48 15.69
#